data_AF-A0A0R3PYG4-F1
#
_entry.id   AF-A0A0R3PYG4-F1
#
_cell.length_a   1.000
_cell.length_b   1.000
_cell.length_c   1.000
_cell.angle_alpha   90.00
_cell.angle_beta   90.00
_cell.angle_gamma   90.00
#
_symmetry.space_group_name_H-M   'P 1'
#
loop_
_entity.id
_entity.type
_entity.pdbx_description
1 polymer ?
#
loop_
_entity_poly.entity_id
_entity_poly.type
_entity_poly.pdbx_seq_one_letter_code
_entity_poly.pdbx_strand_id
1 'polypeptide(L)'
;MDRFRMVRRLSSDIEEIGIYAIIPGTALLIVVAVLLRLHQLRLMRIYQDRVTGETYIAICSKNVVRKRQIPFDRSCASACYFSYEQTYLSDLLVQLLIGNMQIRKRRFFVSDDAFRGNNYRTFMLNETSTPPRL
;
A
#
# COMPACT_ATOMS: atom_id res chain seq x y z
N MET A 1 -29.73 -25.63 -45.30
CA MET A 1 -28.59 -24.71 -45.07
C MET A 1 -28.77 -23.81 -43.84
N ASP A 2 -29.93 -23.83 -43.17
CA ASP A 2 -30.30 -22.86 -42.13
C ASP A 2 -29.67 -23.13 -40.75
N ARG A 3 -29.37 -24.39 -40.43
CA ARG A 3 -28.75 -24.76 -39.16
C ARG A 3 -27.36 -24.14 -38.98
N PHE A 4 -26.55 -24.08 -40.03
CA PHE A 4 -25.22 -23.45 -39.99
C PHE A 4 -25.30 -21.93 -39.77
N ARG A 5 -26.33 -21.28 -40.32
CA ARG A 5 -26.54 -19.83 -40.16
C ARG A 5 -26.97 -19.49 -38.72
N MET A 6 -27.80 -20.34 -38.11
CA MET A 6 -28.27 -20.17 -36.74
C MET A 6 -27.13 -20.39 -35.72
N VAL A 7 -26.33 -21.44 -35.90
CA VAL A 7 -25.15 -21.71 -35.04
C VAL A 7 -24.13 -20.58 -35.12
N ARG A 8 -23.91 -20.01 -36.31
CA ARG A 8 -22.97 -18.90 -36.51
C ARG A 8 -23.42 -17.58 -35.89
N ARG A 9 -24.74 -17.33 -35.82
CA ARG A 9 -25.29 -16.18 -35.08
C ARG A 9 -25.18 -16.39 -33.57
N LEU A 10 -25.55 -17.57 -33.09
CA LEU A 10 -25.41 -17.94 -31.69
C LEU A 10 -23.95 -17.84 -31.20
N SER A 11 -22.97 -18.27 -32.00
CA SER A 11 -21.56 -18.12 -31.61
C SER A 11 -21.13 -16.66 -31.54
N SER A 12 -21.60 -15.82 -32.47
CA SER A 12 -21.31 -14.38 -32.48
C SER A 12 -21.95 -13.66 -31.29
N ASP A 13 -23.20 -13.99 -30.97
CA ASP A 13 -23.92 -13.39 -29.83
C ASP A 13 -23.28 -13.79 -28.49
N ILE A 14 -22.84 -15.04 -28.37
CA ILE A 14 -22.10 -15.54 -27.19
C ILE A 14 -20.74 -14.84 -27.07
N GLU A 15 -20.06 -14.56 -28.17
CA GLU A 15 -18.78 -13.85 -28.19
C GLU A 15 -18.94 -12.40 -27.72
N GLU A 16 -19.94 -11.67 -28.22
CA GLU A 16 -20.23 -10.30 -27.76
C GLU A 16 -20.63 -10.27 -26.28
N ILE A 17 -21.54 -11.15 -25.84
CA ILE A 17 -21.95 -11.23 -24.42
C ILE A 17 -20.76 -11.63 -23.53
N GLY A 18 -19.89 -12.52 -24.02
CA GLY A 18 -18.67 -12.92 -23.33
C GLY A 18 -17.74 -11.73 -23.06
N ILE A 19 -17.54 -10.86 -24.04
CA ILE A 19 -16.72 -9.63 -23.88
C ILE A 19 -17.32 -8.71 -22.81
N TYR A 20 -18.65 -8.52 -22.80
CA TYR A 20 -19.33 -7.71 -21.79
C TYR A 20 -19.24 -8.30 -20.38
N ALA A 21 -19.03 -9.61 -20.21
CA ALA A 21 -18.80 -10.24 -18.92
C ALA A 21 -17.32 -10.21 -18.49
N ILE A 22 -16.39 -10.34 -19.43
CA ILE A 22 -14.94 -10.37 -19.17
C ILE A 22 -14.43 -9.01 -18.68
N ILE A 23 -14.89 -7.91 -19.30
CA ILE A 23 -14.45 -6.55 -18.93
C ILE A 23 -14.74 -6.21 -17.45
N PRO A 24 -15.98 -6.33 -16.94
CA PRO A 24 -16.25 -6.08 -15.52
C PRO A 24 -15.58 -7.12 -14.61
N GLY A 25 -15.47 -8.39 -15.04
CA GLY A 25 -14.79 -9.44 -14.28
C GLY A 25 -13.30 -9.13 -14.06
N THR A 26 -12.61 -8.72 -15.12
CA THR A 26 -11.19 -8.30 -15.05
C THR A 26 -11.01 -7.02 -14.25
N ALA A 27 -11.90 -6.03 -14.42
CA ALA A 27 -11.88 -4.81 -13.61
C ALA A 27 -12.03 -5.12 -12.11
N LEU A 28 -12.94 -6.01 -11.73
CA LEU A 28 -13.12 -6.45 -10.34
C LEU A 28 -11.82 -7.08 -9.79
N LEU A 29 -11.19 -7.98 -10.56
CA LEU A 29 -9.94 -8.62 -10.14
C LEU A 29 -8.82 -7.61 -9.93
N ILE A 30 -8.71 -6.59 -10.79
CA ILE A 30 -7.74 -5.51 -10.63
C ILE A 30 -8.00 -4.75 -9.33
N VAL A 31 -9.26 -4.36 -9.06
CA VAL A 31 -9.62 -3.65 -7.83
C VAL A 31 -9.29 -4.49 -6.59
N VAL A 32 -9.63 -5.77 -6.58
CA VAL A 32 -9.33 -6.68 -5.46
C VAL A 32 -7.82 -6.81 -5.26
N ALA A 33 -7.03 -6.96 -6.32
CA ALA A 33 -5.58 -7.04 -6.25
C ALA A 33 -4.96 -5.75 -5.67
N VAL A 34 -5.44 -4.58 -6.09
CA VAL A 34 -5.00 -3.29 -5.59
C VAL A 34 -5.33 -3.12 -4.11
N LEU A 35 -6.54 -3.49 -3.68
CA LEU A 35 -6.94 -3.45 -2.27
C LEU A 35 -6.10 -4.39 -1.40
N LEU A 36 -5.84 -5.61 -1.88
CA LEU A 36 -4.96 -6.54 -1.18
C LEU A 36 -3.54 -5.99 -1.04
N ARG A 37 -3.02 -5.36 -2.10
CA ARG A 37 -1.70 -4.73 -2.09
C ARG A 37 -1.63 -3.59 -1.08
N LEU A 38 -2.65 -2.73 -1.06
CA LEU A 38 -2.79 -1.65 -0.07
C LEU A 38 -2.79 -2.18 1.36
N HIS A 39 -3.57 -3.23 1.61
CA HIS A 39 -3.65 -3.83 2.94
C HIS A 39 -2.31 -4.43 3.37
N GLN A 40 -1.54 -5.03 2.44
CA GLN A 40 -0.20 -5.56 2.75
C GLN A 40 0.82 -4.45 3.05
N LEU A 41 0.71 -3.30 2.37
CA LEU A 41 1.61 -2.17 2.57
C LEU A 41 1.25 -1.35 3.81
N ARG A 42 0.01 -1.44 4.30
CA ARG A 42 -0.45 -0.68 5.47
C ARG A 42 0.32 -1.07 6.73
N LEU A 43 0.99 -0.08 7.29
CA LEU A 43 1.58 -0.18 8.61
C LEU A 43 0.49 -0.04 9.68
N MET A 44 0.50 -0.89 10.70
CA MET A 44 -0.50 -0.85 11.77
C MET A 44 -0.10 0.11 12.88
N ARG A 45 1.16 0.01 13.35
CA ARG A 45 1.65 0.84 14.43
C ARG A 45 3.18 0.84 14.49
N ILE A 46 3.74 1.95 14.95
CA ILE A 46 5.16 2.07 15.28
C ILE A 46 5.27 2.30 16.78
N TYR A 47 6.08 1.48 17.43
CA TYR A 47 6.47 1.66 18.82
C TYR A 47 7.92 2.14 18.87
N GLN A 48 8.17 3.15 19.68
CA GLN A 48 9.51 3.61 20.02
C GLN A 48 9.91 2.97 21.33
N ASP A 49 11.15 2.50 21.42
CA ASP A 49 11.73 2.05 22.68
C ASP A 49 11.92 3.23 23.64
N ARG A 50 11.60 3.02 24.92
CA ARG A 50 11.69 4.06 25.94
C ARG A 50 13.09 4.24 26.49
N VAL A 51 13.96 3.23 26.34
CA VAL A 51 15.28 3.22 26.98
C VAL A 51 16.26 4.07 26.18
N THR A 52 16.37 3.82 24.88
CA THR A 52 17.29 4.53 23.97
C THR A 52 16.59 5.61 23.15
N GLY A 53 15.29 5.48 22.86
CA GLY A 53 14.57 6.40 21.98
C GLY A 53 14.97 6.31 20.50
N GLU A 54 16.04 5.61 20.14
CA GLU A 54 16.55 5.52 18.76
C GLU A 54 16.12 4.24 18.04
N THR A 55 15.65 3.25 18.79
CA THR A 55 15.17 1.95 18.32
C THR A 55 13.65 1.95 18.23
N TYR A 56 13.13 1.35 17.17
CA TYR A 56 11.70 1.30 16.86
C TYR A 56 11.27 -0.10 16.46
N ILE A 57 10.01 -0.43 16.72
CA ILE A 57 9.36 -1.66 16.28
C ILE A 57 8.13 -1.28 15.46
N ALA A 58 8.21 -1.58 14.16
CA ALA A 58 7.07 -1.48 13.25
C ALA A 58 6.27 -2.78 13.26
N ILE A 59 4.96 -2.67 13.47
CA ILE A 59 4.01 -3.77 13.29
C ILE A 59 3.35 -3.61 11.92
N CYS A 60 3.57 -4.59 11.05
CA CYS A 60 2.97 -4.67 9.72
C CYS A 60 2.21 -5.97 9.52
N SER A 61 1.34 -6.01 8.52
CA SER A 61 0.70 -7.26 8.09
C SER A 61 1.56 -7.94 7.02
N LYS A 62 1.91 -9.22 7.22
CA LYS A 62 2.68 -10.00 6.24
C LYS A 62 1.78 -10.63 5.18
N ASN A 63 0.55 -11.02 5.53
CA ASN A 63 -0.37 -11.79 4.67
C ASN A 63 -1.85 -11.63 5.10
N VAL A 64 -2.33 -10.40 5.32
CA VAL A 64 -3.67 -10.05 5.85
C VAL A 64 -3.94 -10.59 7.27
N VAL A 65 -3.75 -11.88 7.49
CA VAL A 65 -3.95 -12.65 8.72
C VAL A 65 -2.75 -12.58 9.67
N ARG A 66 -1.52 -12.59 9.14
CA ARG A 66 -0.31 -12.70 9.98
C ARG A 66 0.33 -11.35 10.24
N LYS A 67 0.47 -10.97 11.51
CA LYS A 67 1.24 -9.79 11.93
C LYS A 67 2.74 -10.11 11.91
N ARG A 68 3.55 -9.14 11.50
CA ARG A 68 5.00 -9.19 11.50
C ARG A 68 5.53 -7.97 12.24
N GLN A 69 6.47 -8.20 13.13
CA GLN A 69 7.22 -7.15 13.80
C GLN A 69 8.55 -6.97 13.08
N ILE A 70 8.93 -5.73 12.84
CA ILE A 70 10.19 -5.35 12.20
C ILE A 70 10.87 -4.36 13.14
N PRO A 71 11.92 -4.78 13.87
CA PRO A 71 12.76 -3.84 14.60
C PRO A 71 13.60 -3.04 13.60
N PHE A 72 13.73 -1.73 13.80
CA PHE A 72 14.53 -0.84 12.96
C PHE A 72 15.04 0.35 13.78
N ASP A 73 16.17 0.91 13.35
CA ASP A 73 16.74 2.12 13.95
C ASP A 73 16.36 3.35 13.14
N ARG A 74 16.42 4.51 13.79
CA ARG A 74 16.21 5.83 13.17
C ARG A 74 17.00 6.02 11.87
N SER A 75 18.27 5.59 11.85
CA SER A 75 19.16 5.68 10.68
C SER A 75 18.68 4.87 9.47
N CYS A 76 17.83 3.86 9.72
CA CYS A 76 17.29 2.96 8.70
C CYS A 76 15.86 3.33 8.26
N ALA A 77 15.32 4.45 8.75
CA ALA A 77 14.02 4.96 8.36
C ALA A 77 14.18 6.25 7.56
N SER A 78 13.53 6.32 6.40
CA SER A 78 13.47 7.52 5.60
C SER A 78 12.06 7.70 5.04
N ALA A 79 11.53 8.91 5.19
CA ALA A 79 10.36 9.32 4.44
C ALA A 79 10.81 9.61 3.00
N CYS A 80 10.29 8.85 2.05
CA CYS A 80 10.43 9.19 0.65
C CYS A 80 9.35 10.23 0.33
N TYR A 81 9.61 11.49 0.68
CA TYR A 81 8.87 12.60 0.11
C TYR A 81 9.31 12.72 -1.34
N PHE A 82 8.57 12.14 -2.28
CA PHE A 82 8.81 12.40 -3.70
C PHE A 82 8.62 13.90 -3.92
N SER A 83 9.68 14.56 -4.41
CA SER A 83 9.69 15.99 -4.69
C SER A 83 8.64 16.29 -5.76
N TYR A 84 7.75 17.20 -5.39
CA TYR A 84 6.63 17.70 -6.19
C TYR A 84 7.08 18.20 -7.55
N GLU A 85 6.90 17.38 -8.58
CA GLU A 85 6.60 17.89 -9.92
C GLU A 85 5.89 16.81 -10.74
N GLN A 86 4.62 17.10 -11.03
CA GLN A 86 3.74 16.52 -12.04
C GLN A 86 2.86 15.28 -11.74
N THR A 87 1.54 15.57 -11.74
CA THR A 87 0.36 14.72 -11.98
C THR A 87 -0.20 13.96 -10.76
N TYR A 88 -1.26 14.54 -10.17
CA TYR A 88 -1.98 14.06 -8.99
C TYR A 88 -2.37 12.57 -9.01
N LEU A 89 -2.69 12.00 -10.18
CA LEU A 89 -3.12 10.60 -10.30
C LEU A 89 -1.96 9.61 -10.29
N SER A 90 -0.85 9.92 -10.98
CA SER A 90 0.32 9.04 -10.97
C SER A 90 0.96 9.01 -9.59
N ASP A 91 0.97 10.13 -8.87
CA ASP A 91 1.49 10.19 -7.52
C ASP A 91 0.63 9.36 -6.55
N LEU A 92 -0.70 9.51 -6.59
CA LEU A 92 -1.59 8.64 -5.82
C LEU A 92 -1.33 7.15 -6.12
N LEU A 93 -1.19 6.78 -7.39
CA LEU A 93 -0.91 5.39 -7.78
C LEU A 93 0.47 4.93 -7.29
N VAL A 94 1.49 5.78 -7.35
CA VAL A 94 2.83 5.48 -6.86
C VAL A 94 2.83 5.32 -5.35
N GLN A 95 2.23 6.24 -4.60
CA GLN A 95 2.06 6.13 -3.15
C GLN A 95 1.29 4.88 -2.75
N LEU A 96 0.28 4.52 -3.53
CA LEU A 96 -0.58 3.35 -3.31
C LEU A 96 0.15 2.03 -3.61
N LEU A 97 1.01 1.98 -4.63
CA LEU A 97 1.75 0.77 -5.04
C LEU A 97 3.07 0.59 -4.29
N ILE A 98 3.73 1.70 -3.95
CA ILE A 98 5.10 1.75 -3.43
C ILE A 98 5.11 2.04 -1.93
N GLY A 99 4.25 2.93 -1.44
CA GLY A 99 4.23 3.39 -0.05
C GLY A 99 5.10 4.63 0.20
N ASN A 100 4.71 5.43 1.19
CA ASN A 100 5.27 6.77 1.46
C ASN A 100 6.53 6.74 2.34
N MET A 101 6.84 5.60 2.96
CA MET A 101 7.97 5.48 3.88
C MET A 101 8.78 4.21 3.62
N GLN A 102 10.10 4.33 3.65
CA GLN A 102 11.00 3.20 3.57
C GLN A 102 11.53 2.87 4.97
N ILE A 103 11.26 1.65 5.43
CA ILE A 103 11.84 1.08 6.64
C ILE A 103 12.81 -0.02 6.22
N ARG A 104 14.11 0.22 6.44
CA ARG A 104 15.21 -0.67 6.02
C ARG A 104 15.22 -0.87 4.50
N LYS A 105 14.83 -2.06 4.02
CA LYS A 105 14.79 -2.45 2.59
C LYS A 105 13.37 -2.61 2.05
N ARG A 106 12.34 -2.31 2.86
CA ARG A 106 10.94 -2.48 2.50
C ARG A 106 10.20 -1.15 2.59
N ARG A 107 9.28 -0.95 1.67
CA ARG A 107 8.46 0.24 1.62
C ARG A 107 7.07 -0.07 2.18
N PHE A 108 6.55 0.88 2.94
CA PHE A 108 5.29 0.77 3.66
C PHE A 108 4.49 2.05 3.48
N PHE A 109 3.17 1.90 3.54
CA PHE A 109 2.26 3.02 3.64
C PHE A 109 2.06 3.33 5.13
N VAL A 110 2.57 4.48 5.55
CA VAL A 110 2.51 4.95 6.93
C VAL A 110 1.50 6.09 6.99
N SER A 111 0.42 5.86 7.73
CA SER A 111 -0.54 6.91 8.09
C SER A 111 -0.11 7.58 9.39
N ASP A 112 -0.51 8.83 9.60
CA ASP A 112 -0.21 9.55 10.85
C ASP A 112 -0.77 8.83 12.09
N ASP A 113 -1.89 8.10 11.94
CA ASP A 113 -2.48 7.25 12.98
C ASP A 113 -1.59 6.08 13.44
N ALA A 114 -0.54 5.74 12.68
CA ALA A 114 0.39 4.68 13.06
C ALA A 114 1.30 5.11 14.23
N PHE A 115 1.44 6.42 14.45
CA PHE A 115 2.21 6.99 15.56
C PHE A 115 1.31 7.34 16.73
N ARG A 116 1.89 7.37 17.93
CA ARG A 116 1.15 7.80 19.13
C ARG A 116 0.85 9.31 19.13
N GLY A 117 1.64 10.10 18.39
CA GLY A 117 1.45 11.54 18.21
C GLY A 117 2.51 12.12 17.29
N ASN A 118 2.29 13.36 16.83
CA ASN A 118 3.14 13.99 15.79
C ASN A 118 4.60 14.13 16.22
N ASN A 119 4.87 14.41 17.50
CA ASN A 119 6.24 14.53 18.03
C ASN A 119 7.07 13.26 17.85
N TYR A 120 6.43 12.08 17.85
CA TYR A 120 7.09 10.81 17.62
C TYR A 120 7.49 10.63 16.16
N ARG A 121 6.62 11.09 15.23
CA ARG A 121 6.88 11.05 13.79
C ARG A 121 8.04 11.98 13.43
N THR A 122 7.98 13.23 13.85
CA THR A 122 9.00 14.25 13.51
C THR A 122 10.37 13.87 14.05
N PHE A 123 10.43 13.28 15.25
CA PHE A 123 11.68 12.77 15.83
C PHE A 123 12.23 11.58 15.05
N MET A 124 11.38 10.62 14.66
CA MET A 124 11.80 9.47 13.84
C MET A 124 12.30 9.89 12.46
N LEU A 125 11.69 10.92 11.84
CA LEU A 125 12.00 11.39 10.49
C LEU A 125 13.16 12.39 10.41
N ASN A 126 13.89 12.62 11.49
CA ASN A 126 14.96 13.62 11.56
C ASN A 126 14.52 15.07 11.36
N GLU A 127 13.22 15.37 11.49
CA GLU A 127 12.71 16.74 11.43
C GLU A 127 12.96 17.47 12.76
N THR A 128 12.96 16.74 13.88
CA THR A 128 13.28 17.27 15.22
C THR A 128 14.35 16.44 15.92
N SER A 129 15.29 17.11 16.61
CA SER A 129 16.34 16.46 17.41
C SER A 129 15.92 16.21 18.87
N THR A 130 14.78 16.75 19.31
CA THR A 130 14.28 16.62 20.67
C THR A 130 13.52 15.31 20.85
N PRO A 131 13.90 14.43 21.79
CA PRO A 131 13.16 13.21 22.05
C PRO A 131 11.77 13.55 22.60
N PRO A 132 10.71 12.85 22.16
CA PRO A 132 9.36 13.11 22.61
C PRO A 132 9.24 12.81 24.11
N ARG A 133 8.80 13.80 24.87
CA ARG A 133 8.48 13.65 26.30
C ARG A 133 7.06 13.09 26.44
N LEU A 134 6.89 12.12 27.33
CA LEU A 134 5.62 11.46 27.67
C LEU A 134 4.64 12.43 28.32
#